data_AF-K1RUT0-F1
#
_entry.id   AF-K1RUT0-F1
#
_cell.length_a   1.000
_cell.length_b   1.000
_cell.length_c   1.000
_cell.angle_alpha   90.00
_cell.angle_beta   90.00
_cell.angle_gamma   90.00
#
_symmetry.space_group_name_H-M   'P 1'
#
loop_
_entity.id
_entity.type
_entity.pdbx_description
1 polymer ?
#
loop_
_entity_poly.entity_id
_entity_poly.type
_entity_poly.pdbx_seq_one_letter_code
_entity_poly.pdbx_strand_id
1 'polypeptide(L)' 'MEIKKRYDWENPAVIKRNKEDGHVIAFSYDNALDAAERKESPYKVTLNGKWKFHWQMGIDNCPPDFMSRALMIQIGDT' A
#
# COMPACT_ATOMS: atom_id res chain seq x y z
N MET A 1 -30.79 15.23 11.90
CA MET A 1 -30.40 13.82 11.72
C MET A 1 -28.89 13.79 11.63
N GLU A 2 -28.21 13.03 12.49
CA GLU A 2 -26.76 12.84 12.36
C GLU A 2 -26.45 12.04 11.10
N ILE A 3 -25.61 12.60 10.23
CA ILE A 3 -25.10 11.88 9.07
C ILE A 3 -23.96 11.00 9.58
N LYS A 4 -24.23 9.72 9.79
CA LYS A 4 -23.20 8.73 10.09
C LYS A 4 -22.20 8.70 8.93
N LYS A 5 -20.93 9.01 9.21
CA LYS A 5 -19.85 8.91 8.23
C LYS A 5 -19.80 7.47 7.70
N ARG A 6 -20.03 7.29 6.40
CA ARG A 6 -19.90 6.00 5.71
C ARG A 6 -18.47 5.86 5.23
N TYR A 7 -17.80 4.77 5.59
CA TYR A 7 -16.45 4.49 5.13
C TYR A 7 -16.47 3.93 3.70
N ASP A 8 -15.36 4.07 2.99
CA ASP A 8 -15.26 3.59 1.61
C ASP A 8 -15.49 2.07 1.50
N TRP A 9 -15.00 1.30 2.48
CA TRP A 9 -15.21 -0.15 2.55
C TRP A 9 -16.67 -0.56 2.84
N GLU A 10 -17.55 0.38 3.19
CA GLU A 10 -19.00 0.14 3.37
C GLU A 10 -19.81 0.53 2.13
N ASN A 11 -19.18 1.07 1.07
CA ASN A 11 -19.85 1.50 -0.15
C ASN A 11 -19.43 0.65 -1.36
N PRO A 12 -20.28 -0.27 -1.85
CA PRO A 12 -19.92 -1.16 -2.96
C PRO A 12 -19.69 -0.43 -4.30
N ALA A 13 -20.15 0.82 -4.44
CA ALA A 13 -19.85 1.63 -5.61
C ALA A 13 -18.40 2.15 -5.61
N VAL A 14 -17.73 2.16 -4.45
CA VAL A 14 -16.33 2.58 -4.33
C VAL A 14 -15.42 1.35 -4.48
N ILE A 15 -15.01 1.08 -5.71
CA ILE A 15 -14.11 -0.05 -6.03
C ILE A 15 -12.64 0.35 -6.14
N LYS A 16 -12.33 1.64 -6.34
CA LYS A 16 -10.97 2.19 -6.36
C LYS A 16 -10.95 3.70 -6.07
N ARG A 17 -9.86 4.20 -5.49
CA ARG A 17 -9.51 5.63 -5.44
C ARG A 17 -8.06 5.79 -5.91
N ASN A 18 -7.83 6.70 -6.86
CA ASN A 18 -6.49 7.05 -7.37
C ASN A 18 -5.63 5.87 -7.86
N LYS A 19 -6.24 4.72 -8.16
CA LYS A 19 -5.56 3.56 -8.73
C LYS A 19 -5.53 3.71 -10.25
N GLU A 20 -4.38 3.43 -10.83
CA GLU A 20 -4.19 3.32 -12.28
C GLU A 20 -5.21 2.39 -12.94
N ASP A 21 -5.44 2.59 -14.23
CA ASP A 21 -6.30 1.72 -15.02
C ASP A 21 -5.66 0.35 -15.23
N GLY A 22 -6.50 -0.67 -15.38
CA GLY A 22 -6.05 -2.03 -15.56
C GLY A 22 -5.26 -2.18 -16.86
N HIS A 23 -4.05 -2.72 -16.75
CA HIS A 23 -3.17 -2.98 -17.88
C HIS A 23 -2.34 -4.26 -17.63
N VAL A 24 -1.68 -4.74 -18.68
CA VAL A 24 -0.73 -5.87 -18.58
C VAL A 24 0.48 -5.48 -17.74
N ILE A 25 1.18 -6.45 -17.16
CA ILE A 25 2.42 -6.18 -16.40
C ILE A 25 3.44 -5.52 -17.34
N ALA A 26 3.88 -4.30 -16.99
CA ALA A 26 4.76 -3.48 -17.81
C ALA A 26 6.02 -3.05 -17.02
N PHE A 27 6.94 -3.99 -16.77
CA PHE A 27 8.23 -3.65 -16.19
C PHE A 27 9.11 -2.90 -17.21
N SER A 28 9.86 -1.91 -16.73
CA SER A 28 10.84 -1.19 -17.53
C SER A 28 12.12 -2.01 -17.70
N TYR A 29 12.74 -1.93 -18.87
CA TYR A 29 14.01 -2.59 -19.20
C TYR A 29 14.88 -1.65 -20.03
N ASP A 30 16.20 -1.83 -19.98
CA ASP A 30 17.13 -1.03 -20.78
C ASP A 30 17.13 -1.42 -22.26
N ASN A 31 16.77 -2.67 -22.57
CA ASN A 31 16.74 -3.19 -23.94
C ASN A 31 15.63 -4.24 -24.16
N ALA A 32 15.28 -4.46 -25.42
CA ALA A 32 14.20 -5.34 -25.83
C ALA A 32 14.50 -6.84 -25.62
N LEU A 33 15.77 -7.26 -25.67
CA LEU A 33 16.14 -8.66 -25.48
C LEU A 33 15.89 -9.10 -24.04
N ASP A 34 16.32 -8.31 -23.07
CA ASP A 34 16.09 -8.60 -21.65
C ASP A 34 14.61 -8.58 -21.29
N ALA A 35 13.83 -7.70 -21.93
CA ALA A 35 12.38 -7.68 -21.82
C ALA A 35 11.74 -8.96 -22.38
N ALA A 36 12.19 -9.43 -23.55
CA ALA A 36 11.69 -10.65 -24.19
C ALA A 36 11.99 -11.90 -23.35
N GLU A 37 13.18 -11.96 -22.73
CA GLU A 37 13.59 -13.04 -21.84
C GLU A 37 12.99 -12.93 -20.43
N ARG A 38 12.26 -11.85 -20.14
CA ARG A 38 11.65 -11.55 -18.84
C ARG A 38 12.68 -11.64 -17.70
N LYS A 39 13.88 -11.10 -17.93
CA LYS A 39 14.89 -10.96 -16.88
C LYS A 39 14.37 -10.10 -15.73
N GLU A 40 15.11 -10.11 -14.63
CA GLU A 40 14.84 -9.19 -13.52
C GLU A 40 15.07 -7.75 -14.01
N SER A 41 14.07 -6.89 -13.85
CA SER A 41 14.19 -5.48 -14.22
C SER A 41 15.09 -4.73 -13.24
N PRO A 42 16.06 -3.93 -13.71
CA PRO A 42 16.90 -3.11 -12.82
C PRO A 42 16.11 -1.99 -12.12
N TYR A 43 14.89 -1.71 -12.57
CA TYR A 43 14.00 -0.67 -12.05
C TYR A 43 12.97 -1.21 -11.05
N LYS A 44 13.03 -2.50 -10.72
CA LYS A 44 12.16 -3.14 -9.74
C LYS A 44 12.89 -3.28 -8.41
N VAL A 45 12.26 -2.81 -7.34
CA VAL A 45 12.73 -3.03 -5.97
C VAL A 45 11.68 -3.87 -5.23
N THR A 46 12.12 -4.95 -4.59
CA THR A 46 11.25 -5.74 -3.71
C THR A 46 11.14 -5.07 -2.34
N LEU A 47 9.93 -5.01 -1.80
CA LEU A 47 9.67 -4.58 -0.43
C LEU A 47 9.34 -5.77 0.49
N ASN A 48 9.65 -7.00 0.05
CA ASN A 48 9.49 -8.18 0.90
C ASN A 48 10.49 -8.15 2.05
N GLY A 49 10.05 -8.54 3.25
CA GLY A 49 10.89 -8.54 4.43
C GLY A 49 10.06 -8.45 5.71
N LYS A 50 10.71 -8.01 6.79
CA LYS A 50 10.03 -7.74 8.05
C LYS A 50 9.41 -6.35 8.02
N TRP A 51 8.11 -6.29 8.30
CA TRP A 51 7.37 -5.04 8.43
C TRP A 51 6.99 -4.83 9.89
N LYS A 52 7.06 -3.57 10.36
CA LYS A 52 6.45 -3.19 11.63
C LYS A 52 4.93 -3.39 11.50
N PHE A 53 4.35 -4.18 12.40
CA PHE A 53 2.94 -4.56 12.34
C PHE A 53 2.28 -4.33 13.69
N HIS A 54 1.09 -3.72 13.68
CA HIS A 54 0.29 -3.47 14.87
C HIS A 54 -1.12 -4.01 14.62
N TRP A 55 -1.58 -4.90 15.50
CA TRP A 55 -2.94 -5.44 15.44
C TRP A 55 -3.83 -4.77 16.47
N GLN A 56 -5.07 -4.48 16.09
CA GLN A 56 -6.11 -4.02 17.01
C GLN A 56 -7.49 -4.53 16.59
N MET A 57 -8.44 -4.48 17.52
CA MET A 57 -9.84 -4.82 17.26
C MET A 57 -10.62 -3.56 16.85
N GLY A 58 -11.17 -3.55 15.64
CA GLY A 58 -11.95 -2.42 15.14
C GLY A 58 -11.10 -1.19 14.77
N ILE A 59 -11.77 -0.04 14.61
CA ILE A 59 -11.13 1.25 14.27
C ILE A 59 -11.10 2.22 15.46
N ASP A 60 -11.86 1.92 16.51
CA ASP A 60 -11.91 2.73 17.72
C ASP A 60 -10.55 2.70 18.41
N ASN A 61 -10.07 3.85 18.84
CA ASN A 61 -8.74 4.03 19.45
C ASN A 61 -7.55 3.69 18.54
N CYS A 62 -7.73 3.64 17.21
CA CYS A 62 -6.60 3.62 16.28
C CYS A 62 -5.64 4.78 16.61
N PRO A 63 -4.33 4.54 16.81
CA PRO A 63 -3.39 5.59 17.18
C PRO A 63 -3.47 6.76 16.18
N PRO A 64 -3.80 7.99 16.63
CA PRO A 64 -4.11 9.10 15.73
C PRO A 64 -2.93 9.45 14.81
N ASP A 65 -1.72 9.18 15.28
CA ASP A 65 -0.46 9.47 14.60
C ASP A 65 0.19 8.23 13.96
N PHE A 66 -0.55 7.13 13.76
CA PHE A 66 -0.01 5.90 13.16
C PHE A 66 0.66 6.15 11.81
N MET A 67 0.13 7.08 11.02
CA MET A 67 0.65 7.45 9.70
C MET A 67 1.71 8.56 9.75
N SER A 68 1.98 9.13 10.93
CA SER A 68 2.97 10.19 11.09
C SER A 68 4.39 9.62 11.03
N ARG A 69 5.31 10.41 10.48
CA ARG A 69 6.73 10.04 10.41
C ARG A 69 7.37 9.89 11.81
N ALA A 70 6.85 10.63 12.80
CA ALA A 70 7.37 10.66 14.16
C ALA A 70 7.08 9.35 14.93
N LEU A 71 5.87 8.80 14.81
CA LEU A 71 5.50 7.55 15.50
C LEU A 71 6.20 6.32 14.90
N MET A 72 6.52 6.33 13.60
CA MET A 72 7.19 5.22 12.91
C MET A 72 8.60 4.90 13.46
N ILE A 73 9.25 5.85 14.13
CA ILE A 73 10.56 5.66 14.75
C ILE A 73 10.42 4.93 16.10
N GLN A 74 9.45 5.34 16.95
CA GLN A 74 9.31 4.84 18.33
C GLN A 74 8.84 3.39 18.47
N ILE A 75 8.13 2.81 17.49
CA ILE A 75 7.69 1.40 17.52
C ILE A 75 8.88 0.43 17.27
N GLY A 76 10.09 0.94 17.05
CA GLY A 76 11.28 0.13 16.71
C GLY A 76 12.23 -0.19 17.87
N ASP A 77 12.02 0.37 19.07
CA ASP A 77 13.00 0.34 20.16
C ASP A 77 12.56 -0.53 21.37
N THR A 78 11.57 -1.40 21.19
CA THR A 78 11.16 -2.41 22.20
C THR A 78 11.05 -3.79 21.59
#